data_AF-A0A9X1SIV5-F1
#
_entry.id   AF-A0A9X1SIV5-F1
#
_cell.length_a   1.000
_cell.length_b   1.000
_cell.length_c   1.000
_cell.angle_alpha   90.00
_cell.angle_beta   90.00
_cell.angle_gamma   90.00
#
_symmetry.space_group_name_H-M   'P 1'
#
loop_
_entity.id
_entity.type
_entity.pdbx_description
1 polymer ?
#
loop_
_entity_poly.entity_id
_entity_poly.type
_entity_poly.pdbx_seq_one_letter_code
_entity_poly.pdbx_strand_id
1 'polypeptide(L)'
;MEPIANQNSATNFAKRGTLIALAIAFLTFDLLAASISWLSNNEGPPWAPLFVIGLVTVQINLIAFWTAVGPGRMVVRIPWMVLAITLAYVCLHTGAELFSGERMRQEEKSLIAGVMLFAWLAVTLTLVVYRAITRRRLIRTDQSSASSVKFHLRHLIVGTALCGATLAVLKWAGYPVFGVFDLDRNFYIGVGIAAVVNLLITIPVILAAFRWSALWWRRIVTLVSITVVVTTCEVFIFTMLEGMDDLWLVLAIYQMMNLTQCFGLLLSLLVIRYAGYELQVADGARDAATDESPVAVVADPWTEEG
;
A
#
# COMPACT_ATOMS: atom_id res chain seq x y z
N MET A 1 -39.30 -5.67 22.28
CA MET A 1 -38.26 -4.72 21.85
C MET A 1 -36.91 -5.43 21.80
N GLU A 2 -36.68 -6.29 20.80
CA GLU A 2 -35.36 -6.88 20.52
C GLU A 2 -35.17 -7.17 19.01
N PRO A 3 -34.87 -6.16 18.17
CA PRO A 3 -34.29 -6.44 16.84
C PRO A 3 -32.95 -5.75 16.54
N ILE A 4 -32.38 -4.96 17.46
CA ILE A 4 -31.19 -4.14 17.18
C ILE A 4 -29.88 -4.96 17.15
N ALA A 5 -29.81 -6.07 17.89
CA ALA A 5 -28.58 -6.87 17.99
C ALA A 5 -28.21 -7.60 16.68
N ASN A 6 -29.20 -8.07 15.91
CA ASN A 6 -28.94 -8.83 14.68
C ASN A 6 -28.49 -7.97 13.49
N GLN A 7 -28.88 -6.70 13.44
CA GLN A 7 -28.52 -5.81 12.33
C GLN A 7 -27.03 -5.40 12.36
N ASN A 8 -26.43 -5.36 13.55
CA ASN A 8 -25.01 -5.03 13.73
C ASN A 8 -24.08 -6.20 13.37
N SER A 9 -24.53 -7.46 13.44
CA SER A 9 -23.68 -8.61 13.09
C SER A 9 -23.53 -8.77 11.56
N ALA A 10 -24.64 -8.63 10.82
CA ALA A 10 -24.67 -8.77 9.37
C ALA A 10 -23.84 -7.68 8.66
N THR A 11 -23.91 -6.44 9.13
CA THR A 11 -23.14 -5.31 8.58
C THR A 11 -21.64 -5.46 8.85
N ASN A 12 -21.25 -5.98 10.01
CA ASN A 12 -19.86 -6.27 10.33
C ASN A 12 -19.27 -7.42 9.50
N PHE A 13 -20.08 -8.44 9.20
CA PHE A 13 -19.68 -9.54 8.32
C PHE A 13 -19.41 -9.04 6.89
N ALA A 14 -20.35 -8.25 6.33
CA ALA A 14 -20.19 -7.67 4.99
C ALA A 14 -18.94 -6.77 4.89
N LYS A 15 -18.70 -5.92 5.89
CA LYS A 15 -17.51 -5.05 5.95
C LYS A 15 -16.20 -5.86 5.98
N ARG A 16 -16.12 -6.92 6.79
CA ARG A 16 -14.94 -7.81 6.81
C ARG A 16 -14.77 -8.54 5.48
N GLY A 17 -15.87 -9.01 4.88
CA GLY A 17 -15.88 -9.64 3.57
C GLY A 17 -15.29 -8.75 2.48
N THR A 18 -15.57 -7.44 2.49
CA THR A 18 -15.02 -6.50 1.49
C THR A 18 -13.51 -6.37 1.53
N LEU A 19 -12.90 -6.38 2.72
CA LEU A 19 -11.44 -6.35 2.85
C LEU A 19 -10.79 -7.66 2.41
N ILE A 20 -11.42 -8.79 2.74
CA ILE A 20 -10.95 -10.11 2.29
C ILE A 20 -11.03 -10.20 0.76
N ALA A 21 -12.13 -9.75 0.16
CA ALA A 21 -12.29 -9.71 -1.29
C ALA A 21 -11.23 -8.81 -1.96
N LEU A 22 -10.91 -7.65 -1.36
CA LEU A 22 -9.86 -6.77 -1.85
C LEU A 22 -8.47 -7.45 -1.79
N ALA A 23 -8.17 -8.13 -0.68
CA ALA A 23 -6.90 -8.87 -0.54
C ALA A 23 -6.79 -10.03 -1.54
N ILE A 24 -7.87 -10.78 -1.73
CA ILE A 24 -7.93 -11.86 -2.75
C ILE A 24 -7.75 -11.27 -4.15
N ALA A 25 -8.43 -10.17 -4.47
CA ALA A 25 -8.31 -9.52 -5.77
C ALA A 25 -6.87 -9.09 -6.07
N PHE A 26 -6.12 -8.59 -5.08
CA PHE A 26 -4.70 -8.26 -5.27
C PHE A 26 -3.84 -9.49 -5.48
N LEU A 27 -4.01 -10.54 -4.68
CA LEU A 27 -3.24 -11.78 -4.87
C LEU A 27 -3.54 -12.44 -6.22
N THR A 28 -4.81 -12.45 -6.63
CA THR A 28 -5.22 -12.94 -7.95
C THR A 28 -4.65 -12.06 -9.06
N PHE A 29 -4.66 -10.74 -8.89
CA PHE A 29 -4.04 -9.84 -9.84
C PHE A 29 -2.54 -10.07 -9.96
N ASP A 30 -1.79 -10.23 -8.86
CA ASP A 30 -0.34 -10.47 -8.91
C ASP A 30 0.00 -11.75 -9.67
N LEU A 31 -0.78 -12.81 -9.44
CA LEU A 31 -0.60 -14.07 -10.15
C LEU A 31 -0.87 -13.91 -11.66
N LEU A 32 -1.89 -13.13 -12.03
CA LEU A 32 -2.33 -12.93 -13.43
C LEU A 32 -1.62 -11.76 -14.13
N ALA A 33 -0.90 -10.90 -13.42
CA ALA A 33 -0.25 -9.71 -13.97
C ALA A 33 0.70 -10.09 -15.11
N ALA A 34 1.41 -11.20 -14.93
CA ALA A 34 2.30 -11.74 -15.96
C ALA A 34 1.54 -12.32 -17.16
N SER A 35 0.41 -13.00 -16.97
CA SER A 35 -0.38 -13.52 -18.10
C SER A 35 -1.00 -12.39 -18.91
N ILE A 36 -1.50 -11.33 -18.24
CA ILE A 36 -2.01 -10.13 -18.89
C ILE A 36 -0.91 -9.43 -19.70
N SER A 37 0.29 -9.33 -19.14
CA SER A 37 1.44 -8.72 -19.82
C SER A 37 1.92 -9.56 -21.00
N TRP A 38 1.96 -10.89 -20.84
CA TRP A 38 2.37 -11.82 -21.90
C TRP A 38 1.37 -11.85 -23.06
N LEU A 39 0.07 -11.95 -22.79
CA LEU A 39 -0.99 -11.89 -23.81
C LEU A 39 -0.91 -10.58 -24.59
N SER A 40 -0.62 -9.47 -23.89
CA SER A 40 -0.56 -8.17 -24.52
C SER A 40 0.68 -7.94 -25.37
N ASN A 41 1.81 -8.56 -25.06
CA ASN A 41 3.03 -8.41 -25.84
C ASN A 41 3.02 -9.25 -27.12
N ASN A 42 2.25 -10.35 -27.14
CA ASN A 42 2.20 -11.26 -28.28
C ASN A 42 0.98 -11.08 -29.18
N GLU A 43 -0.19 -10.78 -28.61
CA GLU A 43 -1.47 -10.79 -29.34
C GLU A 43 -2.36 -9.57 -29.06
N GLY A 44 -1.98 -8.75 -28.07
CA GLY A 44 -2.82 -7.68 -27.57
C GLY A 44 -2.31 -6.27 -27.86
N PRO A 45 -3.15 -5.26 -27.55
CA PRO A 45 -2.78 -3.87 -27.74
C PRO A 45 -1.77 -3.43 -26.65
N PRO A 46 -0.76 -2.59 -26.98
CA PRO A 46 0.42 -2.34 -26.14
C PRO A 46 0.16 -1.64 -24.80
N TRP A 47 -1.10 -1.29 -24.51
CA TRP A 47 -1.49 -0.59 -23.29
C TRP A 47 -1.69 -1.50 -22.07
N ALA A 48 -1.93 -2.82 -22.24
CA ALA A 48 -2.26 -3.68 -21.10
C ALA A 48 -1.12 -3.79 -20.04
N PRO A 49 0.17 -3.91 -20.41
CA PRO A 49 1.27 -3.92 -19.45
C PRO A 49 1.34 -2.61 -18.65
N LEU A 50 0.93 -1.49 -19.25
CA LEU A 50 0.93 -0.19 -18.60
C LEU A 50 -0.11 -0.11 -17.48
N PHE A 51 -1.29 -0.68 -17.70
CA PHE A 51 -2.31 -0.84 -16.65
C PHE A 51 -1.82 -1.78 -15.56
N VAL A 52 -1.14 -2.87 -15.91
CA VAL A 52 -0.58 -3.81 -14.95
C VAL A 52 0.42 -3.11 -14.02
N ILE A 53 1.38 -2.36 -14.59
CA ILE A 53 2.37 -1.61 -13.78
C ILE A 53 1.67 -0.60 -12.88
N GLY A 54 0.70 0.17 -13.40
CA GLY A 54 -0.07 1.13 -12.61
C GLY A 54 -0.78 0.48 -11.42
N LEU A 55 -1.37 -0.70 -11.61
CA LEU A 55 -2.04 -1.47 -10.55
C LEU A 55 -1.06 -2.10 -9.55
N VAL A 56 0.13 -2.55 -9.97
CA VAL A 56 1.20 -2.96 -9.04
C VAL A 56 1.58 -1.78 -8.13
N THR A 57 1.70 -0.57 -8.69
CA THR A 57 1.97 0.64 -7.89
C THR A 57 0.84 0.95 -6.91
N VAL A 58 -0.42 0.69 -7.25
CA VAL A 58 -1.55 0.79 -6.29
C VAL A 58 -1.32 -0.09 -5.07
N GLN A 59 -0.88 -1.33 -5.28
CA GLN A 59 -0.64 -2.25 -4.15
C GLN A 59 0.49 -1.78 -3.26
N ILE A 60 1.62 -1.36 -3.85
CA ILE A 60 2.74 -0.78 -3.10
C ILE A 60 2.26 0.41 -2.26
N ASN A 61 1.45 1.29 -2.85
CA ASN A 61 0.87 2.43 -2.16
C ASN A 61 -0.07 2.03 -1.02
N LEU A 62 -0.88 0.98 -1.19
CA LEU A 62 -1.79 0.51 -0.13
C LEU A 62 -1.04 -0.17 1.02
N ILE A 63 -0.02 -0.97 0.71
CA ILE A 63 0.86 -1.56 1.72
C ILE A 63 1.57 -0.43 2.48
N ALA A 64 2.12 0.56 1.79
CA ALA A 64 2.76 1.72 2.42
C ALA A 64 1.77 2.55 3.24
N PHE A 65 0.56 2.79 2.73
CA PHE A 65 -0.51 3.50 3.43
C PHE A 65 -0.90 2.79 4.72
N TRP A 66 -1.06 1.47 4.69
CA TRP A 66 -1.34 0.69 5.90
C TRP A 66 -0.17 0.70 6.87
N THR A 67 1.07 0.58 6.36
CA THR A 67 2.32 0.64 7.16
C THR A 67 2.43 1.96 7.92
N ALA A 68 2.20 3.08 7.24
CA ALA A 68 2.37 4.41 7.81
C ALA A 68 1.15 4.87 8.61
N VAL A 69 -0.05 4.75 8.04
CA VAL A 69 -1.28 5.43 8.51
C VAL A 69 -2.30 4.48 9.15
N GLY A 70 -2.23 3.17 8.89
CA GLY A 70 -3.07 2.13 9.50
C GLY A 70 -3.19 2.16 11.05
N PRO A 71 -4.14 1.39 11.61
CA PRO A 71 -4.34 1.31 13.05
C PRO A 71 -3.20 0.57 13.77
N GLY A 72 -2.96 0.88 15.05
CA GLY A 72 -1.97 0.18 15.89
C GLY A 72 -0.53 0.72 15.84
N ARG A 73 0.38 -0.03 16.48
CA ARG A 73 1.80 0.32 16.58
C ARG A 73 2.54 0.02 15.26
N MET A 74 3.36 0.96 14.79
CA MET A 74 4.15 0.79 13.56
C MET A 74 5.10 -0.41 13.62
N VAL A 75 5.72 -0.65 14.78
CA VAL A 75 6.63 -1.80 15.00
C VAL A 75 5.95 -3.14 14.74
N VAL A 76 4.64 -3.26 15.03
CA VAL A 76 3.88 -4.48 14.73
C VAL A 76 3.54 -4.56 13.25
N ARG A 77 3.20 -3.43 12.63
CA ARG A 77 2.79 -3.37 11.21
C ARG A 77 3.92 -3.67 10.24
N ILE A 78 5.14 -3.20 10.52
CA ILE A 78 6.28 -3.38 9.61
C ILE A 78 6.46 -4.87 9.24
N PRO A 79 6.55 -5.83 10.17
CA PRO A 79 6.61 -7.26 9.84
C PRO A 79 5.49 -7.75 8.92
N TRP A 80 4.24 -7.34 9.16
CA TRP A 80 3.11 -7.73 8.32
C TRP A 80 3.21 -7.16 6.90
N MET A 81 3.75 -5.97 6.76
CA MET A 81 3.87 -5.28 5.48
C MET A 81 5.08 -5.79 4.69
N VAL A 82 6.16 -6.20 5.38
CA VAL A 82 7.25 -6.99 4.80
C VAL A 82 6.71 -8.31 4.25
N LEU A 83 5.90 -9.03 5.02
CA LEU A 83 5.26 -10.25 4.53
C LEU A 83 4.37 -9.98 3.30
N ALA A 84 3.58 -8.91 3.32
CA ALA A 84 2.70 -8.56 2.21
C ALA A 84 3.48 -8.24 0.93
N ILE A 85 4.54 -7.42 1.01
CA ILE A 85 5.35 -7.07 -0.17
C ILE A 85 6.14 -8.27 -0.69
N THR A 86 6.62 -9.13 0.22
CA THR A 86 7.26 -10.40 -0.15
C THR A 86 6.28 -11.33 -0.86
N LEU A 87 5.05 -11.46 -0.35
CA LEU A 87 4.04 -12.32 -0.98
C LEU A 87 3.68 -11.82 -2.37
N ALA A 88 3.50 -10.51 -2.54
CA ALA A 88 3.27 -9.89 -3.84
C ALA A 88 4.45 -10.17 -4.81
N TYR A 89 5.70 -10.05 -4.35
CA TYR A 89 6.89 -10.43 -5.14
C TYR A 89 6.81 -11.90 -5.59
N VAL A 90 6.53 -12.82 -4.66
CA VAL A 90 6.47 -14.25 -4.95
C VAL A 90 5.33 -14.55 -5.94
N CYS A 91 4.16 -13.93 -5.78
CA CYS A 91 3.03 -14.10 -6.69
C CYS A 91 3.34 -13.58 -8.10
N LEU A 92 3.95 -12.39 -8.22
CA LEU A 92 4.38 -11.82 -9.50
C LEU A 92 5.43 -12.71 -10.18
N HIS A 93 6.45 -13.13 -9.43
CA HIS A 93 7.53 -13.98 -9.91
C HIS A 93 7.01 -15.37 -10.34
N THR A 94 6.20 -16.01 -9.51
CA THR A 94 5.62 -17.33 -9.80
C THR A 94 4.66 -17.24 -10.99
N GLY A 95 3.84 -16.20 -11.06
CA GLY A 95 2.96 -15.94 -12.20
C GLY A 95 3.77 -15.77 -13.50
N ALA A 96 4.86 -15.01 -13.45
CA ALA A 96 5.74 -14.83 -14.61
C ALA A 96 6.32 -16.15 -15.12
N GLU A 97 6.88 -16.98 -14.24
CA GLU A 97 7.44 -18.28 -14.64
C GLU A 97 6.34 -19.25 -15.12
N LEU A 98 5.17 -19.23 -14.49
CA LEU A 98 4.05 -20.11 -14.85
C LEU A 98 3.50 -19.81 -16.25
N PHE A 99 3.36 -18.53 -16.62
CA PHE A 99 2.71 -18.13 -17.85
C PHE A 99 3.66 -17.88 -19.03
N SER A 100 4.90 -17.45 -18.77
CA SER A 100 5.91 -17.32 -19.84
C SER A 100 6.53 -18.66 -20.22
N GLY A 101 6.50 -19.65 -19.33
CA GLY A 101 7.21 -20.92 -19.50
C GLY A 101 8.73 -20.80 -19.36
N GLU A 102 9.25 -19.59 -19.14
CA GLU A 102 10.68 -19.32 -18.98
C GLU A 102 11.00 -18.92 -17.53
N ARG A 103 12.20 -19.30 -17.07
CA ARG A 103 12.70 -18.85 -15.77
C ARG A 103 13.16 -17.40 -15.90
N MET A 104 12.66 -16.53 -15.03
CA MET A 104 13.13 -15.15 -14.95
C MET A 104 14.64 -15.09 -14.71
N ARG A 105 15.31 -14.13 -15.35
CA ARG A 105 16.74 -13.91 -15.15
C ARG A 105 17.00 -13.35 -13.75
N GLN A 106 18.18 -13.62 -13.20
CA GLN A 106 18.53 -13.16 -11.85
C GLN A 106 18.52 -11.62 -11.72
N GLU A 107 18.89 -10.92 -12.79
CA GLU A 107 18.85 -9.46 -12.89
C GLU A 107 17.41 -8.93 -12.78
N GLU A 108 16.46 -9.54 -13.49
CA GLU A 108 15.04 -9.17 -13.44
C GLU A 108 14.45 -9.42 -12.06
N LYS A 109 14.78 -10.57 -11.44
CA LYS A 109 14.39 -10.88 -10.06
C LYS A 109 14.90 -9.80 -9.10
N SER A 110 16.15 -9.39 -9.26
CA SER A 110 16.79 -8.37 -8.40
C SER A 110 16.18 -6.99 -8.60
N LEU A 111 15.87 -6.64 -9.85
CA LEU A 111 15.22 -5.39 -10.19
C LEU A 111 13.80 -5.32 -9.60
N ILE A 112 12.96 -6.33 -9.81
CA ILE A 112 11.59 -6.35 -9.29
C ILE A 112 11.61 -6.33 -7.76
N ALA A 113 12.44 -7.17 -7.13
CA ALA A 113 12.63 -7.18 -5.70
C ALA A 113 13.04 -5.81 -5.14
N GLY A 114 14.01 -5.15 -5.80
CA GLY A 114 14.49 -3.83 -5.44
C GLY A 114 13.42 -2.76 -5.60
N VAL A 115 12.73 -2.72 -6.74
CA VAL A 115 11.63 -1.78 -6.99
C VAL A 115 10.56 -1.92 -5.92
N MET A 116 10.08 -3.14 -5.65
CA MET A 116 9.03 -3.36 -4.65
C MET A 116 9.46 -2.94 -3.25
N LEU A 117 10.68 -3.32 -2.83
CA LEU A 117 11.20 -3.00 -1.51
C LEU A 117 11.46 -1.50 -1.34
N PHE A 118 12.24 -0.89 -2.25
CA PHE A 118 12.63 0.51 -2.13
C PHE A 118 11.48 1.45 -2.40
N ALA A 119 10.58 1.14 -3.34
CA ALA A 119 9.37 1.95 -3.53
C ALA A 119 8.46 1.88 -2.30
N TRP A 120 8.24 0.69 -1.73
CA TRP A 120 7.47 0.58 -0.48
C TRP A 120 8.09 1.39 0.65
N LEU A 121 9.41 1.31 0.85
CA LEU A 121 10.11 2.08 1.88
C LEU A 121 10.00 3.59 1.64
N ALA A 122 10.24 4.05 0.41
CA ALA A 122 10.19 5.47 0.04
C ALA A 122 8.79 6.05 0.25
N VAL A 123 7.75 5.36 -0.23
CA VAL A 123 6.36 5.81 -0.04
C VAL A 123 5.97 5.77 1.43
N THR A 124 6.37 4.72 2.16
CA THR A 124 6.10 4.60 3.60
C THR A 124 6.72 5.75 4.37
N LEU A 125 8.00 6.05 4.12
CA LEU A 125 8.70 7.16 4.78
C LEU A 125 7.98 8.49 4.52
N THR A 126 7.56 8.71 3.29
CA THR A 126 6.88 9.94 2.90
C THR A 126 5.50 10.06 3.55
N LEU A 127 4.75 8.96 3.64
CA LEU A 127 3.47 8.93 4.36
C LEU A 127 3.66 9.05 5.89
N VAL A 128 4.79 8.61 6.44
CA VAL A 128 5.16 8.84 7.84
C VAL A 128 5.38 10.33 8.08
N VAL A 129 6.07 11.04 7.17
CA VAL A 129 6.22 12.51 7.23
C VAL A 129 4.86 13.20 7.14
N TYR A 130 4.01 12.80 6.18
CA TYR A 130 2.64 13.31 6.08
C TYR A 130 1.85 13.09 7.37
N ARG A 131 1.95 11.90 7.98
CA ARG A 131 1.32 11.57 9.26
C ARG A 131 1.89 12.42 10.40
N ALA A 132 3.19 12.68 10.43
CA ALA A 132 3.81 13.52 11.45
C ALA A 132 3.27 14.96 11.38
N ILE A 133 3.11 15.50 10.16
CA ILE A 133 2.59 16.85 9.91
C ILE A 133 1.09 16.93 10.22
N THR A 134 0.29 16.02 9.67
CA THR A 134 -1.18 16.08 9.75
C THR A 134 -1.76 15.43 11.00
N ARG A 135 -0.98 14.61 11.70
CA ARG A 135 -1.39 13.76 12.83
C ARG A 135 -2.56 12.83 12.53
N ARG A 136 -2.84 12.59 11.25
CA ARG A 136 -3.95 11.74 10.81
C ARG A 136 -3.59 10.27 10.86
N ARG A 137 -4.54 9.45 11.32
CA ARG A 137 -4.44 7.98 11.37
C ARG A 137 -5.72 7.35 10.86
N LEU A 138 -5.58 6.18 10.26
CA LEU A 138 -6.70 5.35 9.86
C LEU A 138 -7.21 4.64 11.12
N ILE A 139 -8.46 4.89 11.47
CA ILE A 139 -9.14 4.30 12.62
C ILE A 139 -10.41 3.62 12.12
N ARG A 140 -10.75 2.48 12.71
CA ARG A 140 -12.01 1.79 12.41
C ARG A 140 -13.13 2.44 13.24
N THR A 141 -14.24 2.80 12.62
CA THR A 141 -15.33 3.60 13.25
C THR A 141 -15.92 2.95 14.51
N ASP A 142 -15.78 1.63 14.67
CA ASP A 142 -16.29 0.84 15.79
C ASP A 142 -15.27 0.62 16.93
N GLN A 143 -14.04 1.12 16.82
CA GLN A 143 -13.00 0.91 17.84
C GLN A 143 -12.73 2.17 18.65
N SER A 144 -12.79 2.06 19.98
CA SER A 144 -12.28 3.11 20.87
C SER A 144 -10.76 3.23 20.73
N SER A 145 -10.26 4.45 20.68
CA SER A 145 -8.84 4.77 20.50
C SER A 145 -7.93 4.13 21.57
N ALA A 146 -8.48 3.82 22.75
CA ALA A 146 -7.77 3.30 23.92
C ALA A 146 -7.32 1.83 23.82
N SER A 147 -8.01 0.98 23.05
CA SER A 147 -7.68 -0.46 22.97
C SER A 147 -6.41 -0.77 22.14
N SER A 148 -5.83 0.23 21.46
CA SER A 148 -4.82 0.03 20.42
C SER A 148 -3.36 -0.12 20.93
N VAL A 149 -3.12 0.05 22.23
CA VAL A 149 -1.75 0.30 22.74
C VAL A 149 -1.08 -0.91 23.40
N LYS A 150 -1.78 -1.99 23.75
CA LYS A 150 -1.15 -3.11 24.48
C LYS A 150 -0.42 -4.08 23.54
N PHE A 151 0.91 -4.17 23.64
CA PHE A 151 1.71 -5.18 22.94
C PHE A 151 1.64 -6.48 23.73
N HIS A 152 1.10 -7.53 23.12
CA HIS A 152 0.97 -8.84 23.79
C HIS A 152 2.07 -9.79 23.29
N LEU A 153 2.58 -10.65 24.16
CA LEU A 153 3.58 -11.68 23.80
C LEU A 153 3.15 -12.52 22.57
N ARG A 154 1.85 -12.77 22.43
CA ARG A 154 1.27 -13.43 21.25
C ARG A 154 1.62 -12.73 19.93
N HIS A 155 1.69 -11.40 19.89
CA HIS A 155 2.09 -10.66 18.69
C HIS A 155 3.56 -10.85 18.36
N LEU A 156 4.42 -10.97 19.38
CA LEU A 156 5.83 -11.27 19.18
C LEU A 156 6.00 -12.69 18.60
N ILE A 157 5.37 -13.70 19.21
CA ILE A 157 5.46 -15.09 18.75
C ILE A 157 4.93 -15.23 17.32
N VAL A 158 3.75 -14.67 17.03
CA VAL A 158 3.17 -14.67 15.68
C VAL A 158 4.06 -13.91 14.70
N GLY A 159 4.59 -12.76 15.09
CA GLY A 159 5.53 -11.98 14.28
C GLY A 159 6.79 -12.77 13.94
N THR A 160 7.42 -13.43 14.91
CA THR A 160 8.62 -14.25 14.70
C THR A 160 8.32 -15.45 13.80
N ALA A 161 7.22 -16.16 14.02
CA ALA A 161 6.81 -17.28 13.18
C ALA A 161 6.59 -16.85 11.72
N LEU A 162 5.96 -15.70 11.52
CA LEU A 162 5.72 -15.14 10.19
C LEU A 162 6.99 -14.63 9.53
N CYS A 163 7.90 -13.98 10.27
CA CYS A 163 9.22 -13.64 9.75
C CYS A 163 9.97 -14.90 9.29
N GLY A 164 9.92 -15.98 10.08
CA GLY A 164 10.51 -17.27 9.71
C GLY A 164 9.89 -17.85 8.44
N ALA A 165 8.55 -17.86 8.34
CA ALA A 165 7.85 -18.28 7.13
C ALA A 165 8.19 -17.41 5.91
N THR A 166 8.25 -16.09 6.09
CA THR A 166 8.64 -15.13 5.03
C THR A 166 10.03 -15.44 4.52
N LEU A 167 11.01 -15.62 5.43
CA LEU A 167 12.38 -15.97 5.07
C LEU A 167 12.46 -17.33 4.35
N ALA A 168 11.67 -18.32 4.79
CA ALA A 168 11.60 -19.62 4.14
C ALA A 168 11.04 -19.52 2.71
N VAL A 169 9.97 -18.75 2.51
CA VAL A 169 9.37 -18.50 1.19
C VAL A 169 10.34 -17.72 0.30
N LEU A 170 11.02 -16.69 0.81
CA LEU A 170 12.03 -15.94 0.07
C LEU A 170 13.20 -16.82 -0.37
N LYS A 171 13.67 -17.71 0.52
CA LYS A 171 14.73 -18.67 0.19
C LYS A 171 14.26 -19.65 -0.88
N TRP A 172 13.03 -20.16 -0.78
CA TRP A 172 12.44 -21.07 -1.75
C TRP A 172 12.27 -20.41 -3.14
N ALA A 173 11.80 -19.16 -3.18
CA ALA A 173 11.63 -18.38 -4.40
C ALA A 173 12.96 -17.86 -4.99
N GLY A 174 14.09 -18.09 -4.32
CA GLY A 174 15.41 -17.63 -4.77
C GLY A 174 15.57 -16.12 -4.73
N TYR A 175 15.03 -15.45 -3.70
CA TYR A 175 15.11 -13.99 -3.57
C TYR A 175 16.57 -13.51 -3.54
N PRO A 176 16.96 -12.55 -4.41
CA PRO A 176 18.34 -12.08 -4.55
C PRO A 176 18.74 -11.10 -3.45
N VAL A 177 18.88 -11.57 -2.20
CA VAL A 177 19.14 -10.71 -1.02
C VAL A 177 20.33 -9.76 -1.23
N PHE A 178 21.43 -10.24 -1.82
CA PHE A 178 22.62 -9.41 -2.05
C PHE A 178 22.51 -8.53 -3.30
N GLY A 179 21.96 -9.07 -4.40
CA GLY A 179 21.86 -8.35 -5.67
C GLY A 179 20.92 -7.13 -5.64
N VAL A 180 19.98 -7.07 -4.69
CA VAL A 180 19.09 -5.91 -4.51
C VAL A 180 19.85 -4.66 -4.04
N PHE A 181 21.00 -4.81 -3.39
CA PHE A 181 21.80 -3.67 -2.90
C PHE A 181 22.89 -3.22 -3.87
N ASP A 182 23.19 -4.02 -4.91
CA ASP A 182 24.19 -3.71 -5.94
C ASP A 182 23.58 -2.95 -7.14
N LEU A 183 22.44 -2.28 -6.94
CA LEU A 183 21.76 -1.52 -8.00
C LEU A 183 22.49 -0.20 -8.27
N ASP A 184 22.42 0.25 -9.53
CA ASP A 184 23.17 1.41 -10.00
C ASP A 184 22.70 2.72 -9.34
N ARG A 185 23.57 3.73 -9.23
CA ARG A 185 23.23 5.00 -8.55
C ARG A 185 22.02 5.68 -9.19
N ASN A 186 21.91 5.60 -10.51
CA ASN A 186 20.80 6.17 -11.28
C ASN A 186 19.45 5.54 -10.89
N PHE A 187 19.43 4.25 -10.54
CA PHE A 187 18.24 3.57 -10.06
C PHE A 187 17.70 4.23 -8.78
N TYR A 188 18.57 4.48 -7.79
CA TYR A 188 18.15 5.11 -6.54
C TYR A 188 17.65 6.55 -6.75
N ILE A 189 18.26 7.30 -7.66
CA ILE A 189 17.79 8.64 -8.04
C ILE A 189 16.40 8.56 -8.69
N GLY A 190 16.21 7.64 -9.64
CA GLY A 190 14.93 7.40 -10.30
C GLY A 190 13.83 7.01 -9.32
N VAL A 191 14.10 6.08 -8.40
CA VAL A 191 13.16 5.70 -7.32
C VAL A 191 12.84 6.90 -6.42
N GLY A 192 13.81 7.76 -6.12
CA GLY A 192 13.60 8.99 -5.37
C GLY A 192 12.65 9.96 -6.07
N ILE A 193 12.85 10.20 -7.37
CA ILE A 193 11.97 11.05 -8.20
C ILE A 193 10.57 10.45 -8.26
N ALA A 194 10.46 9.16 -8.57
CA ALA A 194 9.19 8.44 -8.64
C ALA A 194 8.44 8.48 -7.30
N ALA A 195 9.15 8.38 -6.16
CA ALA A 195 8.53 8.50 -4.84
C ALA A 195 7.93 9.89 -4.59
N VAL A 196 8.61 10.96 -5.02
CA VAL A 196 8.10 12.34 -4.91
C VAL A 196 6.87 12.52 -5.79
N VAL A 197 6.92 12.08 -7.05
CA VAL A 197 5.79 12.12 -7.99
C VAL A 197 4.60 11.36 -7.43
N ASN A 198 4.85 10.13 -6.96
CA ASN A 198 3.85 9.28 -6.37
C ASN A 198 3.21 9.93 -5.12
N LEU A 199 3.99 10.65 -4.29
CA LEU A 199 3.43 11.41 -3.17
C LEU A 199 2.46 12.50 -3.63
N LEU A 200 2.86 13.28 -4.64
CA LEU A 200 2.07 14.38 -5.18
C LEU A 200 0.73 13.90 -5.75
N ILE A 201 0.66 12.66 -6.22
CA ILE A 201 -0.58 12.01 -6.67
C ILE A 201 -1.34 11.40 -5.47
N THR A 202 -0.65 10.67 -4.60
CA THR A 202 -1.24 9.88 -3.51
C THR A 202 -1.91 10.75 -2.44
N ILE A 203 -1.32 11.88 -2.05
CA ILE A 203 -1.92 12.75 -1.02
C ILE A 203 -3.30 13.29 -1.46
N PRO A 204 -3.45 13.93 -2.64
CA PRO A 204 -4.76 14.32 -3.15
C PRO A 204 -5.77 13.17 -3.21
N VAL A 205 -5.33 11.97 -3.62
CA VAL A 205 -6.19 10.79 -3.67
C VAL A 205 -6.68 10.39 -2.27
N ILE A 206 -5.81 10.37 -1.26
CA ILE A 206 -6.19 10.11 0.14
C ILE A 206 -7.21 11.16 0.61
N LEU A 207 -6.97 12.44 0.34
CA LEU A 207 -7.88 13.51 0.73
C LEU A 207 -9.24 13.39 0.02
N ALA A 208 -9.24 13.02 -1.26
CA ALA A 208 -10.45 12.79 -2.03
C ALA A 208 -11.25 11.59 -1.53
N ALA A 209 -10.58 10.50 -1.15
CA ALA A 209 -11.23 9.30 -0.64
C ALA A 209 -11.94 9.54 0.71
N PHE A 210 -11.31 10.27 1.64
CA PHE A 210 -11.80 10.37 3.03
C PHE A 210 -12.58 11.64 3.38
N ARG A 211 -12.64 12.67 2.53
CA ARG A 211 -13.52 13.83 2.75
C ARG A 211 -14.86 13.63 2.06
N TRP A 212 -16.01 13.84 2.70
CA TRP A 212 -17.30 13.87 1.99
C TRP A 212 -17.56 15.26 1.39
N SER A 213 -18.05 15.37 0.15
CA SER A 213 -18.54 16.64 -0.40
C SER A 213 -19.55 16.41 -1.51
N ALA A 214 -20.53 17.30 -1.64
CA ALA A 214 -21.54 17.25 -2.71
C ALA A 214 -20.95 17.38 -4.14
N LEU A 215 -19.75 17.95 -4.31
CA LEU A 215 -19.14 18.23 -5.61
C LEU A 215 -18.08 17.18 -6.00
N TRP A 216 -18.47 15.90 -6.05
CA TRP A 216 -17.56 14.79 -6.37
C TRP A 216 -16.90 14.91 -7.75
N TRP A 217 -17.62 15.40 -8.76
CA TRP A 217 -17.08 15.59 -10.11
C TRP A 217 -15.89 16.55 -10.14
N ARG A 218 -15.92 17.64 -9.33
CA ARG A 218 -14.82 18.61 -9.26
C ARG A 218 -13.54 17.94 -8.78
N ARG A 219 -13.65 17.00 -7.84
CA ARG A 219 -12.49 16.25 -7.33
C ARG A 219 -11.90 15.34 -8.38
N ILE A 220 -12.75 14.64 -9.14
CA ILE A 220 -12.27 13.79 -10.24
C ILE A 220 -11.48 14.64 -11.23
N VAL A 221 -12.04 15.79 -11.66
CA VAL A 221 -11.34 16.73 -12.55
C VAL A 221 -10.02 17.21 -11.92
N THR A 222 -10.02 17.61 -10.64
CA THR A 222 -8.79 18.01 -9.95
C THR A 222 -7.75 16.89 -9.89
N LEU A 223 -8.15 15.64 -9.61
CA LEU A 223 -7.25 14.50 -9.58
C LEU A 223 -6.66 14.21 -10.96
N VAL A 224 -7.47 14.25 -12.02
CA VAL A 224 -6.98 14.15 -13.41
C VAL A 224 -5.96 15.24 -13.68
N SER A 225 -6.30 16.50 -13.39
CA SER A 225 -5.40 17.64 -13.67
C SER A 225 -4.08 17.53 -12.91
N ILE A 226 -4.11 17.18 -11.61
CA ILE A 226 -2.89 17.00 -10.82
C ILE A 226 -2.05 15.85 -11.40
N THR A 227 -2.68 14.72 -11.68
CA THR A 227 -1.98 13.54 -12.22
C THR A 227 -1.33 13.87 -13.55
N VAL A 228 -2.04 14.54 -14.46
CA VAL A 228 -1.51 14.94 -15.76
C VAL A 228 -0.34 15.89 -15.60
N VAL A 229 -0.47 16.95 -14.80
CA VAL A 229 0.60 17.94 -14.62
C VAL A 229 1.84 17.31 -14.00
N VAL A 230 1.68 16.56 -12.90
CA VAL A 230 2.81 15.93 -12.19
C VAL A 230 3.52 14.93 -13.08
N THR A 231 2.78 14.11 -13.83
CA THR A 231 3.36 13.11 -14.74
C THR A 231 4.08 13.77 -15.92
N THR A 232 3.55 14.88 -16.46
CA THR A 232 4.27 15.63 -17.51
C THR A 232 5.58 16.21 -16.98
N CYS A 233 5.59 16.72 -15.74
CA CYS A 233 6.83 17.18 -15.10
C CYS A 233 7.83 16.03 -14.88
N GLU A 234 7.35 14.86 -14.45
CA GLU A 234 8.17 13.64 -14.28
C GLU A 234 8.87 13.25 -15.58
N VAL A 235 8.11 13.10 -16.65
CA VAL A 235 8.63 12.69 -17.97
C VAL A 235 9.61 13.74 -18.51
N PHE A 236 9.33 15.03 -18.31
CA PHE A 236 10.25 16.09 -18.70
C PHE A 236 11.59 16.01 -17.95
N ILE A 237 11.57 15.74 -16.64
CA ILE A 237 12.80 15.55 -15.84
C ILE A 237 13.58 14.34 -16.33
N PHE A 238 12.92 13.18 -16.53
CA PHE A 238 13.59 11.98 -17.05
C PHE A 238 14.19 12.21 -18.44
N THR A 239 13.46 12.89 -19.32
CA THR A 239 13.95 13.24 -20.66
C THR A 239 15.21 14.10 -20.60
N MET A 240 15.28 15.05 -19.66
CA MET A 240 16.45 15.91 -19.46
C MET A 240 17.66 15.15 -18.85
N LEU A 241 17.42 14.11 -18.07
CA LEU A 241 18.47 13.34 -17.40
C LEU A 241 19.06 12.24 -18.29
N GLU A 242 18.22 11.48 -18.98
CA GLU A 242 18.62 10.26 -19.68
C GLU A 242 18.65 10.43 -21.20
N GLY A 243 17.98 11.45 -21.74
CA GLY A 243 17.76 11.61 -23.18
C GLY A 243 16.76 10.57 -23.70
N MET A 244 15.62 11.01 -24.22
CA MET A 244 14.57 10.12 -24.72
C MET A 244 14.23 10.44 -26.18
N ASP A 245 14.27 9.40 -27.02
CA ASP A 245 14.07 9.53 -28.47
C ASP A 245 12.58 9.71 -28.86
N ASP A 246 11.64 9.22 -28.04
CA ASP A 246 10.19 9.32 -28.31
C ASP A 246 9.40 9.86 -27.10
N LEU A 247 9.53 11.18 -26.89
CA LEU A 247 8.92 11.89 -25.76
C LEU A 247 7.40 11.67 -25.67
N TRP A 248 6.70 11.65 -26.82
CA TRP A 248 5.23 11.57 -26.82
C TRP A 248 4.74 10.19 -26.43
N LEU A 249 5.41 9.14 -26.91
CA LEU A 249 5.10 7.78 -26.50
C LEU A 249 5.39 7.57 -25.01
N VAL A 250 6.55 8.01 -24.53
CA VAL A 250 6.89 7.91 -23.09
C VAL A 250 5.89 8.70 -22.24
N LEU A 251 5.52 9.91 -22.67
CA LEU A 251 4.51 10.70 -21.97
C LEU A 251 3.17 9.96 -21.90
N ALA A 252 2.69 9.42 -23.02
CA ALA A 252 1.44 8.65 -23.04
C ALA A 252 1.51 7.44 -22.09
N ILE A 253 2.64 6.74 -22.07
CA ILE A 253 2.87 5.56 -21.22
C ILE A 253 2.78 5.94 -19.73
N TYR A 254 3.57 6.93 -19.30
CA TYR A 254 3.58 7.37 -17.91
C TYR A 254 2.23 7.94 -17.49
N GLN A 255 1.54 8.67 -18.37
CA GLN A 255 0.21 9.20 -18.10
C GLN A 255 -0.80 8.07 -17.83
N MET A 256 -0.81 7.03 -18.67
CA MET A 256 -1.70 5.89 -18.46
C MET A 256 -1.39 5.14 -17.16
N MET A 257 -0.10 4.93 -16.87
CA MET A 257 0.35 4.29 -15.63
C MET A 257 -0.10 5.09 -14.39
N ASN A 258 0.20 6.39 -14.35
CA ASN A 258 -0.10 7.24 -13.19
C ASN A 258 -1.60 7.53 -13.03
N LEU A 259 -2.38 7.61 -14.12
CA LEU A 259 -3.83 7.69 -14.06
C LEU A 259 -4.43 6.41 -13.50
N THR A 260 -3.95 5.25 -13.96
CA THR A 260 -4.37 3.93 -13.44
C THR A 260 -4.05 3.83 -11.95
N GLN A 261 -2.86 4.24 -11.55
CA GLN A 261 -2.46 4.29 -10.15
C GLN A 261 -3.38 5.22 -9.33
N CYS A 262 -3.62 6.45 -9.82
CA CYS A 262 -4.46 7.43 -9.14
C CYS A 262 -5.88 6.89 -8.88
N PHE A 263 -6.54 6.38 -9.92
CA PHE A 263 -7.93 5.92 -9.82
C PHE A 263 -8.07 4.54 -9.19
N GLY A 264 -7.11 3.64 -9.41
CA GLY A 264 -7.04 2.36 -8.70
C GLY A 264 -6.87 2.57 -7.20
N LEU A 265 -5.97 3.47 -6.79
CA LEU A 265 -5.78 3.81 -5.38
C LEU A 265 -7.04 4.48 -4.79
N LEU A 266 -7.66 5.41 -5.52
CA LEU A 266 -8.92 6.04 -5.10
C LEU A 266 -10.00 4.98 -4.83
N LEU A 267 -10.20 4.06 -5.78
CA LEU A 267 -11.16 2.97 -5.67
C LEU A 267 -10.88 2.09 -4.44
N SER A 268 -9.63 1.66 -4.26
CA SER A 268 -9.26 0.83 -3.11
C SER A 268 -9.46 1.54 -1.77
N LEU A 269 -9.12 2.83 -1.68
CA LEU A 269 -9.36 3.62 -0.47
C LEU A 269 -10.85 3.84 -0.21
N LEU A 270 -11.68 3.98 -1.26
CA LEU A 270 -13.14 4.03 -1.12
C LEU A 270 -13.71 2.71 -0.60
N VAL A 271 -13.18 1.55 -1.05
CA VAL A 271 -13.54 0.24 -0.51
C VAL A 271 -13.14 0.12 0.96
N ILE A 272 -11.92 0.56 1.32
CA ILE A 272 -11.46 0.58 2.72
C ILE A 272 -12.36 1.49 3.58
N ARG A 273 -12.76 2.65 3.05
CA ARG A 273 -13.71 3.54 3.73
C ARG A 273 -15.08 2.88 3.90
N TYR A 274 -15.59 2.22 2.88
CA TYR A 274 -16.85 1.46 2.94
C TYR A 274 -16.78 0.33 4.00
N ALA A 275 -15.61 -0.29 4.17
CA ALA A 275 -15.35 -1.26 5.22
C ALA A 275 -15.38 -0.66 6.66
N GLY A 276 -15.60 0.64 6.80
CA GLY A 276 -15.74 1.33 8.10
C GLY A 276 -14.43 1.89 8.64
N TYR A 277 -13.49 2.24 7.77
CA TYR A 277 -12.28 2.96 8.16
C TYR A 277 -12.40 4.43 7.84
N GLU A 278 -11.91 5.27 8.73
CA GLU A 278 -11.89 6.72 8.58
C GLU A 278 -10.51 7.28 8.90
N LEU A 279 -10.19 8.40 8.25
CA LEU A 279 -8.95 9.13 8.50
C LEU A 279 -9.22 10.23 9.54
N GLN A 280 -8.85 9.96 10.79
CA GLN A 280 -9.11 10.84 11.94
C GLN A 280 -7.80 11.41 12.52
N VAL A 281 -7.88 12.57 13.19
CA VAL A 281 -6.73 13.16 13.88
C VAL A 281 -6.50 12.40 15.19
N ALA A 282 -5.28 11.94 15.44
CA ALA A 282 -4.94 11.08 16.59
C ALA A 282 -5.03 11.79 17.96
N ASP A 283 -5.23 13.11 17.98
CA ASP A 283 -5.17 13.95 19.19
C ASP A 283 -6.42 13.87 20.09
N GLY A 284 -7.47 13.12 19.70
CA GLY A 284 -8.63 12.85 20.56
C GLY A 284 -8.32 12.09 21.86
N ALA A 285 -7.09 11.59 22.02
CA ALA A 285 -6.61 11.05 23.31
C ALA A 285 -6.28 12.15 24.34
N ARG A 286 -6.05 13.40 23.91
CA ARG A 286 -5.80 14.52 24.83
C ARG A 286 -7.09 15.10 25.37
N ASP A 287 -8.14 15.19 24.55
CA ASP A 287 -9.44 15.69 24.99
C ASP A 287 -10.17 14.69 25.91
N ALA A 288 -10.03 13.38 25.67
CA ALA A 288 -10.58 12.34 26.55
C ALA A 288 -9.82 12.17 27.87
N ALA A 289 -8.54 12.54 27.93
CA ALA A 289 -7.77 12.53 29.18
C ALA A 289 -8.06 13.74 30.10
N THR A 290 -8.79 14.74 29.60
CA THR A 290 -9.29 15.86 30.39
C THR A 290 -10.62 15.58 31.08
N ASP A 291 -11.35 14.52 30.69
CA ASP A 291 -12.71 14.26 31.20
C ASP A 291 -12.83 12.99 32.07
N GLU A 292 -11.81 12.14 32.14
CA GLU A 292 -11.74 11.06 33.14
C GLU A 292 -10.31 10.94 33.67
N SER A 293 -10.11 11.33 34.93
CA SER A 293 -8.94 10.95 35.72
C SER A 293 -8.93 9.42 35.87
N PRO A 294 -8.03 8.67 35.22
CA PRO A 294 -7.86 7.28 35.58
C PRO A 294 -6.98 7.26 36.82
N VAL A 295 -7.54 6.85 37.95
CA VAL A 295 -6.74 6.29 39.04
C VAL A 295 -5.85 5.23 38.40
N ALA A 296 -4.57 5.55 38.26
CA ALA A 296 -3.55 4.62 37.80
C ALA A 296 -3.36 3.57 38.89
N VAL A 297 -4.26 2.59 38.93
CA VAL A 297 -3.98 1.32 39.59
C VAL A 297 -2.90 0.67 38.73
N VAL A 298 -1.66 0.84 39.18
CA VAL A 298 -0.52 0.02 38.78
C VAL A 298 -0.93 -1.41 39.08
N ALA A 299 -1.47 -2.11 38.09
CA ALA A 299 -1.63 -3.55 38.13
C ALA A 299 -0.22 -4.12 38.04
N ASP A 300 0.39 -4.35 39.20
CA ASP A 300 1.57 -5.18 39.33
C ASP A 300 1.22 -6.59 38.80
N PRO A 301 1.90 -7.09 37.75
CA PRO A 301 1.66 -8.44 37.25
C PRO A 301 2.15 -9.54 38.20
N TRP A 302 2.69 -9.20 39.39
CA TRP A 302 3.25 -10.15 40.35
C TRP A 302 2.51 -10.22 41.70
N THR A 303 1.46 -9.45 41.93
CA THR A 303 0.63 -9.63 43.12
C THR A 303 -0.38 -10.75 42.88
N GLU A 304 0.05 -11.98 43.16
CA GLU A 304 -0.86 -13.08 43.49
C GLU A 304 -1.48 -12.77 44.86
N GLU A 305 -2.78 -12.45 44.88
CA GLU A 305 -3.56 -12.48 46.13
C GLU A 305 -4.08 -13.91 46.33
N GLY A 306 -3.63 -14.54 47.41
CA GLY A 306 -4.13 -15.81 47.93
C GLY A 306 -5.38 -15.68 48.77
#